data_AF-N0BN15-F1
#
_entry.id   AF-N0BN15-F1
#
_cell.length_a   1.000
_cell.length_b   1.000
_cell.length_c   1.000
_cell.angle_alpha   90.00
_cell.angle_beta   90.00
_cell.angle_gamma   90.00
#
_symmetry.space_group_name_H-M   'P 1'
#
loop_
_entity.id
_entity.type
_entity.pdbx_description
1 polymer ?
#
loop_
_entity_poly.entity_id
_entity_poly.type
_entity_poly.pdbx_seq_one_letter_code
_entity_poly.pdbx_strand_id
1 'polypeptide(L)'
;MTDEGSWKEYSTSLEKSKEYHRRYHIAVSSPLRRKILKLIAEGKNKQEIAKSLGLSEKNLDYHLKILEHGFCIKINGDRISLTKEGEIIYYVD
;
A
#
# COMPACT_ATOMS: atom_id res chain seq x y z
N MET A 1 -7.05 24.44 4.37
CA MET A 1 -5.86 23.59 4.24
C MET A 1 -6.27 22.41 3.37
N THR A 2 -6.20 22.58 2.05
CA THR A 2 -6.65 21.59 1.07
C THR A 2 -5.57 20.53 0.94
N ASP A 3 -5.92 19.31 1.32
CA ASP A 3 -5.17 18.09 1.06
C ASP A 3 -5.24 17.77 -0.44
N GLU A 4 -4.54 18.58 -1.22
CA GLU A 4 -4.33 18.38 -2.64
C GLU A 4 -3.41 17.18 -2.80
N GLY A 5 -3.96 16.08 -3.29
CA GLY A 5 -3.25 14.82 -3.43
C GLY A 5 -1.91 14.98 -4.13
N SER A 6 -0.97 14.12 -3.74
CA SER A 6 0.38 13.88 -4.29
C SER A 6 0.49 13.89 -5.83
N TRP A 7 -0.65 13.78 -6.53
CA TRP A 7 -0.81 13.81 -7.98
C TRP A 7 -0.21 15.03 -8.71
N LYS A 8 -0.18 16.23 -8.10
CA LYS A 8 0.41 17.41 -8.77
C LYS A 8 1.91 17.25 -9.02
N GLU A 9 2.62 16.54 -8.14
CA GLU A 9 4.09 16.37 -8.21
C GLU A 9 4.51 15.44 -9.37
N TYR A 10 3.63 14.54 -9.79
CA TYR A 10 3.88 13.56 -10.86
C TYR A 10 3.39 14.00 -12.26
N SER A 11 2.71 15.15 -12.38
CA SER A 11 2.21 15.68 -13.66
C SER A 11 3.30 16.16 -14.63
N THR A 12 4.57 16.13 -14.23
CA THR A 12 5.69 16.75 -14.96
C THR A 12 6.21 15.96 -16.17
N SER A 13 5.79 14.71 -16.38
CA SER A 13 5.96 14.00 -17.67
C SER A 13 5.07 12.75 -17.79
N LEU A 14 4.67 12.40 -19.01
CA LEU A 14 3.89 11.20 -19.34
C LEU A 14 4.52 9.92 -18.75
N GLU A 15 5.85 9.85 -18.73
CA GLU A 15 6.60 8.70 -18.22
C GLU A 15 6.53 8.55 -16.70
N LYS A 16 6.53 9.66 -15.94
CA LYS A 16 6.33 9.63 -14.49
C LYS A 16 4.91 9.15 -14.13
N SER A 17 3.91 9.58 -14.89
CA SER A 17 2.53 9.10 -14.73
C SER A 17 2.41 7.60 -15.02
N LYS A 18 3.00 7.11 -16.12
CA LYS A 18 3.02 5.67 -16.45
C LYS A 18 3.65 4.82 -15.36
N GLU A 19 4.82 5.24 -14.85
CA GLU A 19 5.51 4.48 -13.81
C GLU A 19 4.74 4.50 -12.48
N TYR A 20 4.10 5.62 -12.12
CA TYR A 20 3.19 5.68 -10.98
C TYR A 20 2.05 4.66 -11.11
N HIS A 21 1.32 4.70 -12.25
CA HIS A 21 0.21 3.78 -12.50
C HIS A 21 0.66 2.32 -12.49
N ARG A 22 1.83 2.04 -13.07
CA ARG A 22 2.42 0.70 -13.09
C ARG A 22 2.71 0.19 -11.69
N ARG A 23 3.38 0.96 -10.84
CA ARG A 23 3.70 0.56 -9.46
C ARG A 23 2.44 0.33 -8.64
N TYR A 24 1.51 1.26 -8.71
CA TYR A 24 0.23 1.15 -8.02
C TYR A 24 -0.54 -0.10 -8.47
N HIS A 25 -0.68 -0.32 -9.79
CA HIS A 25 -1.36 -1.49 -10.33
C HIS A 25 -0.69 -2.81 -9.90
N ILE A 26 0.64 -2.88 -9.91
CA ILE A 26 1.38 -4.04 -9.40
C ILE A 26 1.05 -4.28 -7.93
N ALA A 27 1.02 -3.24 -7.09
CA ALA A 27 0.72 -3.37 -5.67
C ALA A 27 -0.69 -3.91 -5.43
N VAL A 28 -1.72 -3.31 -6.04
CA VAL A 28 -3.13 -3.60 -5.71
C VAL A 28 -3.71 -4.83 -6.44
N SER A 29 -3.09 -5.29 -7.53
CA SER A 29 -3.56 -6.46 -8.29
C SER A 29 -3.42 -7.79 -7.55
N SER A 30 -2.63 -7.86 -6.47
CA SER A 30 -2.49 -9.09 -5.66
C SER A 30 -3.57 -9.20 -4.58
N PRO A 31 -4.36 -10.28 -4.55
CA PRO A 31 -5.35 -10.52 -3.50
C PRO A 31 -4.73 -10.57 -2.10
N LEU A 32 -3.53 -11.13 -1.95
CA LEU A 32 -2.82 -11.20 -0.67
C LEU A 32 -2.45 -9.80 -0.17
N ARG A 33 -1.95 -8.93 -1.05
CA ARG A 33 -1.64 -7.54 -0.69
C ARG A 33 -2.89 -6.75 -0.32
N ARG A 34 -4.03 -6.98 -1.00
CA ARG A 34 -5.31 -6.39 -0.58
C ARG A 34 -5.75 -6.86 0.80
N LYS A 35 -5.56 -8.14 1.16
CA LYS A 35 -5.79 -8.64 2.53
C LYS A 35 -4.89 -7.96 3.56
N ILE A 36 -3.61 -7.75 3.24
CA ILE A 36 -2.67 -7.02 4.11
C ILE A 36 -3.17 -5.58 4.33
N LEU A 37 -3.59 -4.88 3.27
CA LEU A 37 -4.16 -3.54 3.37
C LEU A 37 -5.42 -3.51 4.26
N LYS A 38 -6.33 -4.50 4.13
CA LYS A 38 -7.52 -4.63 4.99
C LYS A 38 -7.13 -4.75 6.47
N LEU A 39 -6.17 -5.61 6.81
CA LEU A 39 -5.72 -5.77 8.20
C LEU A 39 -5.03 -4.52 8.75
N ILE A 40 -4.28 -3.77 7.92
CA ILE A 40 -3.71 -2.47 8.32
C ILE A 40 -4.84 -1.47 8.60
N ALA A 41 -5.91 -1.47 7.79
CA ALA A 41 -7.08 -0.62 8.00
C ALA A 41 -7.80 -0.92 9.32
N GLU A 42 -7.81 -2.18 9.72
CA GLU A 42 -8.33 -2.66 11.01
C GLU A 42 -7.39 -2.33 12.20
N GLY A 43 -6.25 -1.68 11.95
CA GLY A 43 -5.29 -1.29 12.98
C GLY A 43 -4.36 -2.41 13.44
N LYS A 44 -4.28 -3.53 12.70
CA LYS A 44 -3.38 -4.63 13.04
C LYS A 44 -1.92 -4.25 12.84
N ASN A 45 -1.08 -4.65 13.79
CA ASN A 45 0.36 -4.49 13.66
C ASN A 45 0.99 -5.60 12.79
N LYS A 46 2.27 -5.44 12.44
CA LYS A 46 3.02 -6.36 11.58
C LYS A 46 2.96 -7.83 12.06
N GLN A 47 3.09 -8.06 13.37
CA GLN A 47 3.09 -9.42 13.93
C GLN A 47 1.70 -10.06 13.84
N GLU A 48 0.64 -9.29 14.15
CA GLU A 48 -0.74 -9.74 14.01
C GLU A 48 -1.10 -10.06 12.56
N ILE A 49 -0.64 -9.23 11.60
CA ILE A 49 -0.85 -9.47 10.17
C ILE A 49 -0.16 -10.76 9.72
N ALA A 50 1.13 -10.92 10.08
CA ALA A 50 1.90 -12.12 9.74
C ALA A 50 1.21 -13.38 10.26
N LYS A 51 0.78 -13.36 11.54
CA LYS A 51 0.07 -14.46 12.18
C LYS A 51 -1.28 -14.75 11.49
N SER A 52 -2.07 -13.72 11.20
CA SER A 52 -3.40 -13.86 10.59
C SER A 52 -3.36 -14.45 9.19
N LEU A 53 -2.28 -14.19 8.44
CA LEU A 53 -2.09 -14.66 7.08
C LEU A 53 -1.17 -15.89 6.96
N GLY A 54 -0.64 -16.40 8.08
CA GLY A 54 0.31 -17.51 8.08
C GLY A 54 1.63 -17.21 7.35
N LEU A 55 2.06 -15.94 7.38
CA LEU A 55 3.28 -15.48 6.71
C LEU A 55 4.46 -15.45 7.66
N SER A 56 5.65 -15.77 7.14
CA SER A 56 6.89 -15.41 7.81
C SER A 56 7.07 -13.89 7.77
N GLU A 57 7.84 -13.35 8.73
CA GLU A 57 8.12 -11.91 8.77
C GLU A 57 8.78 -11.41 7.48
N LYS A 58 9.73 -12.19 6.93
CA LYS A 58 10.41 -11.89 5.66
C LYS A 58 9.44 -11.83 4.47
N ASN A 59 8.45 -12.72 4.43
CA ASN A 59 7.43 -12.70 3.37
C ASN A 59 6.52 -11.48 3.52
N LEU A 60 6.12 -11.14 4.74
CA LEU A 60 5.33 -9.94 4.99
C LEU A 60 6.10 -8.67 4.59
N ASP A 61 7.39 -8.57 4.95
CA ASP A 61 8.24 -7.42 4.58
C ASP A 61 8.38 -7.24 3.08
N TYR A 62 8.47 -8.33 2.32
CA TYR A 62 8.45 -8.26 0.86
C TYR A 62 7.16 -7.63 0.33
N HIS A 63 6.00 -8.02 0.89
CA HIS A 63 4.72 -7.45 0.49
C HIS A 63 4.58 -5.99 0.90
N LEU A 64 5.02 -5.63 2.11
CA LEU A 64 4.99 -4.25 2.61
C LEU A 64 5.84 -3.33 1.73
N LYS A 65 7.05 -3.76 1.31
CA LYS A 65 7.89 -2.98 0.38
C LYS A 65 7.21 -2.72 -0.97
N ILE A 66 6.47 -3.70 -1.49
CA ILE A 66 5.71 -3.52 -2.74
C ILE A 66 4.55 -2.55 -2.53
N LEU A 67 3.83 -2.67 -1.41
CA LEU A 67 2.73 -1.77 -1.07
C LEU A 67 3.21 -0.32 -0.87
N GLU A 68 4.35 -0.13 -0.20
CA GLU A 68 4.97 1.18 -0.01
C GLU A 68 5.46 1.77 -1.34
N HIS A 69 6.14 0.96 -2.18
CA HIS A 69 6.58 1.38 -3.52
C HIS A 69 5.42 1.71 -4.46
N GLY A 70 4.27 1.05 -4.28
CA GLY A 70 3.00 1.33 -4.95
C GLY A 70 2.16 2.40 -4.26
N PHE A 71 2.74 3.17 -3.34
CA PHE A 71 2.11 4.30 -2.66
C PHE A 71 0.89 3.97 -1.79
N CYS A 72 0.64 2.69 -1.48
CA CYS A 72 -0.56 2.24 -0.75
C CYS A 72 -0.42 2.39 0.78
N ILE A 73 0.80 2.42 1.30
CA ILE A 73 1.10 2.54 2.73
C ILE A 73 2.29 3.47 2.96
N LYS A 74 2.44 3.95 4.18
CA LYS A 74 3.65 4.60 4.69
C LYS A 74 4.14 3.85 5.93
N ILE A 75 5.46 3.65 6.00
CA ILE A 75 6.12 3.05 7.16
C ILE A 75 6.90 4.14 7.89
N ASN A 76 6.56 4.38 9.16
CA ASN A 76 7.23 5.36 10.03
C ASN A 76 7.76 4.62 11.27
N GLY A 77 9.00 4.15 11.20
CA GLY A 77 9.54 3.23 12.20
C GLY A 77 8.72 1.94 12.22
N ASP A 78 8.15 1.60 13.37
CA ASP A 78 7.33 0.39 13.55
C ASP A 78 5.85 0.58 13.16
N ARG A 79 5.43 1.82 12.87
CA ARG A 79 4.03 2.12 12.52
C ARG A 79 3.82 2.04 11.02
N ILE A 80 2.78 1.30 10.63
CA ILE A 80 2.32 1.20 9.25
C ILE A 80 0.96 1.89 9.17
N SER A 81 0.80 2.83 8.24
CA SER A 81 -0.47 3.52 8.01
C SER A 81 -0.86 3.47 6.53
N LEU A 82 -2.17 3.40 6.28
CA LEU A 82 -2.72 3.51 4.93
C LEU A 82 -2.56 4.93 4.37
N THR A 83 -2.41 5.01 3.06
CA THR A 83 -2.60 6.23 2.27
C THR A 83 -3.97 6.20 1.60
N LYS A 84 -4.36 7.29 0.94
CA LYS A 84 -5.58 7.35 0.12
C LYS A 84 -5.58 6.28 -0.98
N GLU A 85 -4.42 6.01 -1.58
CA GLU A 85 -4.27 4.98 -2.61
C GLU A 85 -4.51 3.57 -2.03
N GLY A 86 -4.11 3.33 -0.78
CA GLY A 86 -4.32 2.05 -0.11
C GLY A 86 -5.78 1.77 0.26
N GLU A 87 -6.62 2.80 0.36
CA GLU A 87 -8.06 2.70 0.64
C GLU A 87 -8.86 2.07 -0.52
N ILE A 88 -8.19 1.71 -1.63
CA ILE A 88 -8.79 0.96 -2.74
C ILE A 88 -9.58 -0.27 -2.30
N ILE A 89 -9.20 -0.89 -1.18
CA ILE A 89 -9.88 -2.04 -0.57
C ILE A 89 -11.36 -1.83 -0.24
N TYR A 90 -11.82 -0.57 -0.16
CA TYR A 90 -13.22 -0.23 0.06
C TYR A 90 -14.03 -0.14 -1.25
N TYR A 91 -13.35 -0.22 -2.39
CA TYR A 91 -13.94 -0.02 -3.72
C TYR A 91 -13.78 -1.25 -4.61
N VAL A 92 -12.96 -2.23 -4.23
CA VAL A 92 -12.73 -3.47 -4.98
C VAL A 92 -12.81 -4.70 -4.08
N ASP A 93 -13.53 -5.72 -4.54
CA ASP A 93 -13.68 -7.01 -3.85
C ASP A 93 -12.42 -7.90 -3.97
#